data_AF-A0A975J4C6-F1
#
_entry.id   AF-A0A975J4C6-F1
#
_cell.length_a   1.000
_cell.length_b   1.000
_cell.length_c   1.000
_cell.angle_alpha   90.00
_cell.angle_beta   90.00
_cell.angle_gamma   90.00
#
_symmetry.space_group_name_H-M   'P 1'
#
loop_
_entity.id
_entity.type
_entity.pdbx_description
1 polymer ?
#
loop_
_entity_poly.entity_id
_entity_poly.type
_entity_poly.pdbx_seq_one_letter_code
_entity_poly.pdbx_strand_id
1 'polypeptide(L)'
;MRTVVVTLLILVIFIVGTFMINQYINRSCEKLLEDIKILNKSINENEWSQAKDRLEGLKAQWKDTKKIWQLFLEHYEMDAIDIAIARLSQYVEIEERTSALGELGEFRLLISHIKDKGSLKLVNVL
;
A
#
# COMPACT_ATOMS: atom_id res chain seq x y z
N MET A 1 27.92 18.39 28.75
CA MET A 1 28.42 17.37 27.80
C MET A 1 27.55 16.11 27.78
N ARG A 2 27.27 15.44 28.93
CA ARG A 2 26.39 14.25 28.97
C ARG A 2 25.02 14.47 28.33
N THR A 3 24.35 15.58 28.62
CA THR A 3 23.05 15.94 28.02
C THR A 3 23.13 16.09 26.50
N VAL A 4 24.19 16.73 25.98
CA VAL A 4 24.40 16.91 24.53
C VAL A 4 24.57 15.57 23.83
N VAL A 5 25.33 14.64 24.42
CA VAL A 5 25.52 13.29 23.87
C VAL A 5 24.20 12.52 23.84
N VAL A 6 23.40 12.58 24.92
CA VAL A 6 22.09 11.91 24.98
C VAL A 6 21.12 12.49 23.94
N THR A 7 21.04 13.82 23.83
CA THR A 7 20.19 14.47 22.82
C THR A 7 20.60 14.09 21.39
N LEU A 8 21.91 14.04 21.11
CA LEU A 8 22.42 13.69 19.79
C LEU A 8 22.14 12.22 19.45
N LEU A 9 22.23 11.32 20.43
CA LEU A 9 21.83 9.92 20.27
C LEU A 9 20.34 9.77 19.93
N ILE A 10 19.46 10.48 20.64
CA ILE A 10 18.02 10.45 20.37
C ILE A 10 17.72 10.96 18.95
N LEU A 11 18.39 12.03 18.52
CA LEU A 11 18.24 12.57 17.17
C LEU A 11 18.64 11.55 16.09
N VAL A 12 19.78 10.87 16.29
CA VAL A 12 20.25 9.83 15.36
C VAL A 12 19.23 8.68 15.27
N ILE A 13 18.70 8.22 16.40
CA ILE A 13 17.66 7.18 16.44
C ILE A 13 16.42 7.62 15.66
N PHE A 14 16.00 8.88 15.82
CA PHE A 14 14.84 9.42 15.11
C PHE A 14 15.04 9.47 13.59
N ILE A 15 16.21 9.92 13.13
CA ILE A 15 16.56 9.98 11.71
C ILE A 15 16.59 8.57 11.11
N VAL A 16 17.28 7.63 11.76
CA VAL A 16 17.38 6.24 11.31
C VAL A 16 16.00 5.59 11.29
N GLY A 17 15.20 5.78 12.34
CA GLY A 17 13.84 5.24 12.43
C GLY A 17 12.96 5.75 11.28
N THR A 18 12.98 7.06 11.01
CA THR A 18 12.24 7.67 9.91
C THR A 18 12.66 7.08 8.56
N PHE A 19 13.96 6.94 8.32
CA PHE A 19 14.48 6.36 7.08
C PHE A 19 14.04 4.90 6.91
N MET A 20 14.10 4.09 7.97
CA MET A 20 13.65 2.69 7.95
C MET A 20 12.15 2.56 7.66
N ILE A 21 11.31 3.37 8.32
CA ILE A 21 9.85 3.37 8.10
C ILE A 21 9.54 3.76 6.65
N ASN A 22 10.20 4.79 6.15
CA ASN A 22 9.97 5.28 4.80
C ASN A 22 10.37 4.22 3.74
N GLN A 23 11.49 3.52 3.95
CA GLN A 23 11.88 2.39 3.11
C GLN A 23 10.86 1.24 3.17
N TYR A 24 10.30 0.96 4.34
CA TYR A 24 9.25 -0.06 4.51
C TYR A 24 7.97 0.31 3.75
N ILE A 25 7.50 1.56 3.85
CA ILE A 25 6.31 2.05 3.13
C ILE A 25 6.52 1.93 1.62
N ASN A 26 7.66 2.38 1.11
CA ASN A 26 7.94 2.30 -0.34
C ASN A 26 7.96 0.85 -0.85
N ARG A 27 8.62 -0.06 -0.12
CA ARG A 27 8.65 -1.49 -0.49
C ARG A 27 7.28 -2.15 -0.42
N SER A 28 6.47 -1.82 0.60
CA SER A 28 5.11 -2.37 0.71
C SER A 28 4.19 -1.83 -0.39
N CYS A 29 4.31 -0.55 -0.76
CA CYS A 29 3.62 0.00 -1.94
C CYS A 29 4.00 -0.75 -3.22
N GLU A 30 5.29 -1.00 -3.44
CA GLU A 30 5.78 -1.70 -4.64
C GLU A 30 5.21 -3.12 -4.75
N LYS A 31 5.20 -3.87 -3.65
CA LYS A 31 4.59 -5.20 -3.62
C LYS A 31 3.10 -5.16 -3.92
N LEU A 32 2.35 -4.25 -3.29
CA LEU A 32 0.91 -4.10 -3.55
C LEU A 32 0.63 -3.72 -5.02
N LEU A 33 1.43 -2.83 -5.61
CA LEU A 33 1.31 -2.45 -7.02
C LEU A 33 1.63 -3.62 -7.96
N GLU A 34 2.58 -4.47 -7.59
CA GLU A 34 2.89 -5.70 -8.32
C GLU A 34 1.72 -6.69 -8.26
N ASP A 35 1.17 -6.95 -7.08
CA ASP A 35 0.01 -7.83 -6.91
C ASP A 35 -1.22 -7.31 -7.69
N ILE A 36 -1.48 -5.99 -7.64
CA ILE A 36 -2.51 -5.33 -8.43
C ILE A 36 -2.29 -5.56 -9.92
N LYS A 37 -1.06 -5.39 -10.42
CA LYS A 37 -0.73 -5.61 -11.83
C LYS A 37 -1.02 -7.05 -12.24
N ILE A 38 -0.65 -8.01 -11.39
CA ILE A 38 -0.83 -9.42 -11.71
C ILE A 38 -2.31 -9.82 -11.64
N LEU A 39 -3.06 -9.34 -10.64
CA LEU A 39 -4.51 -9.57 -10.55
C LEU A 39 -5.27 -8.93 -11.73
N ASN A 40 -4.87 -7.72 -12.14
CA ASN A 40 -5.43 -7.04 -13.32
C ASN A 40 -5.25 -7.88 -14.60
N LYS A 41 -4.09 -8.54 -14.75
CA LYS A 41 -3.84 -9.46 -15.86
C LYS A 41 -4.82 -10.65 -15.84
N SER A 42 -4.97 -11.33 -14.71
CA SER A 42 -5.90 -12.48 -14.58
C SER A 42 -7.35 -12.09 -14.90
N ILE A 43 -7.81 -10.92 -14.43
CA ILE A 43 -9.15 -10.43 -14.73
C ILE A 43 -9.32 -10.09 -16.22
N ASN A 44 -8.30 -9.52 -16.86
CA ASN A 44 -8.34 -9.22 -18.29
C ASN A 44 -8.35 -10.48 -19.18
N GLU A 45 -7.69 -11.54 -18.74
CA GLU A 45 -7.64 -12.84 -19.42
C GLU A 45 -8.84 -13.73 -19.06
N ASN A 46 -9.77 -13.25 -18.21
CA ASN A 46 -10.91 -13.99 -17.66
C ASN A 46 -10.50 -15.28 -16.90
N GLU A 47 -9.29 -15.30 -16.33
CA GLU A 47 -8.80 -16.39 -15.48
C GLU A 47 -9.36 -16.25 -14.05
N TRP A 48 -10.68 -16.37 -13.88
CA TRP A 48 -11.37 -16.03 -12.63
C TRP A 48 -10.94 -16.85 -11.41
N SER A 49 -10.66 -18.14 -11.60
CA SER A 49 -10.10 -18.98 -10.53
C SER A 49 -8.77 -18.41 -10.01
N GLN A 50 -7.87 -18.05 -10.93
CA GLN A 50 -6.59 -17.44 -10.59
C GLN A 50 -6.77 -16.04 -10.00
N ALA A 51 -7.74 -15.26 -10.49
CA ALA A 51 -8.06 -13.94 -9.96
C ALA A 51 -8.54 -14.01 -8.49
N LYS A 52 -9.39 -15.00 -8.15
CA LYS A 52 -9.84 -15.24 -6.77
C LYS A 52 -8.67 -15.58 -5.84
N ASP A 53 -7.79 -16.50 -6.26
CA ASP A 53 -6.60 -16.87 -5.48
C ASP A 53 -5.66 -15.68 -5.26
N ARG A 54 -5.41 -14.89 -6.31
CA ARG A 54 -4.57 -13.68 -6.23
C ARG A 54 -5.18 -12.61 -5.35
N LEU A 55 -6.50 -12.45 -5.40
CA LEU A 55 -7.22 -11.49 -4.56
C LEU A 55 -7.09 -11.86 -3.08
N GLU A 56 -7.19 -13.13 -2.72
CA GLU A 56 -6.99 -13.55 -1.32
C GLU A 56 -5.55 -13.28 -0.85
N GLY A 57 -4.55 -13.50 -1.71
CA GLY A 57 -3.17 -13.10 -1.44
C GLY A 57 -3.01 -11.59 -1.22
N LEU A 58 -3.61 -10.79 -2.10
CA LEU A 58 -3.62 -9.32 -2.00
C LEU A 58 -4.27 -8.84 -0.70
N LYS A 59 -5.40 -9.44 -0.30
CA LYS A 59 -6.10 -9.14 0.96
C LYS A 59 -5.25 -9.47 2.18
N ALA A 60 -4.58 -10.62 2.18
CA ALA A 60 -3.68 -11.00 3.26
C ALA A 60 -2.50 -10.03 3.38
N GLN A 61 -1.86 -9.69 2.25
CA GLN A 61 -0.76 -8.73 2.23
C GLN A 61 -1.21 -7.33 2.68
N TRP A 62 -2.38 -6.88 2.23
CA TRP A 62 -2.95 -5.62 2.67
C TRP A 62 -3.20 -5.60 4.18
N LYS A 63 -3.79 -6.65 4.74
CA LYS A 63 -4.05 -6.76 6.18
C LYS A 63 -2.78 -6.60 7.01
N ASP A 64 -1.68 -7.23 6.59
CA ASP A 64 -0.41 -7.11 7.30
C ASP A 64 0.26 -5.75 7.09
N THR A 65 0.17 -5.19 5.88
CA THR A 65 0.67 -3.85 5.56
C THR A 65 -0.06 -2.77 6.37
N LYS A 66 -1.39 -2.85 6.43
CA LYS A 66 -2.26 -1.92 7.17
C LYS A 66 -1.88 -1.81 8.65
N LYS A 67 -1.51 -2.91 9.30
CA LYS A 67 -1.10 -2.93 10.72
C LYS A 67 0.07 -1.99 11.01
N ILE A 68 1.00 -1.87 10.07
CA ILE A 68 2.16 -1.01 10.20
C ILE A 68 1.83 0.40 9.69
N TRP A 69 1.14 0.49 8.56
CA TRP A 69 0.76 1.78 7.97
C TRP A 69 -0.10 2.62 8.90
N GLN A 70 -1.07 2.04 9.61
CA GLN A 70 -1.92 2.76 10.58
C GLN A 70 -1.16 3.42 11.75
N LEU A 71 0.11 3.06 11.99
CA LEU A 71 0.94 3.69 13.02
C LEU A 71 1.60 4.98 12.54
N PHE A 72 1.68 5.19 11.23
CA PHE A 72 2.47 6.27 10.61
C PHE A 72 1.72 7.07 9.54
N LEU A 73 0.63 6.54 8.99
CA LEU A 73 -0.19 7.13 7.94
C LEU A 73 -1.59 7.47 8.46
N GLU A 74 -2.27 8.34 7.72
CA GLU A 74 -3.61 8.80 8.05
C GLU A 74 -4.64 7.69 7.86
N HIS A 75 -5.56 7.52 8.83
CA HIS A 75 -6.55 6.44 8.80
C HIS A 75 -7.47 6.48 7.56
N TYR A 76 -7.83 7.67 7.08
CA TYR A 76 -8.73 7.81 5.93
C TYR A 76 -8.17 7.19 4.64
N GLU A 77 -6.84 7.16 4.48
CA GLU A 77 -6.19 6.52 3.34
C GLU A 77 -6.37 4.99 3.39
N MET A 78 -6.33 4.43 4.60
CA MET A 78 -6.51 2.98 4.81
C MET A 78 -7.96 2.57 4.61
N ASP A 79 -8.91 3.40 5.06
CA ASP A 79 -10.33 3.14 4.92
C ASP A 79 -10.76 3.17 3.44
N ALA A 80 -10.20 4.09 2.65
CA ALA A 80 -10.43 4.12 1.20
C ALA A 80 -9.96 2.83 0.51
N ILE A 81 -8.80 2.30 0.92
CA ILE A 81 -8.28 1.05 0.39
C ILE A 81 -9.15 -0.14 0.80
N ASP A 82 -9.61 -0.20 2.05
CA ASP A 82 -10.52 -1.26 2.51
C ASP A 82 -11.82 -1.29 1.70
N ILE A 83 -12.39 -0.12 1.42
CA ILE A 83 -13.61 0.01 0.61
C ILE A 83 -13.36 -0.52 -0.80
N ALA A 84 -12.26 -0.11 -1.45
CA ALA A 84 -11.90 -0.56 -2.78
C ALA A 84 -11.69 -2.09 -2.84
N ILE A 85 -10.99 -2.67 -1.85
CA ILE A 85 -10.78 -4.12 -1.75
C ILE A 85 -12.11 -4.87 -1.53
N ALA A 86 -13.01 -4.33 -0.70
CA ALA A 86 -14.30 -4.93 -0.44
C ALA A 86 -15.15 -5.01 -1.71
N ARG A 87 -15.21 -3.91 -2.49
CA ARG A 87 -15.92 -3.88 -3.77
C ARG A 87 -15.27 -4.77 -4.81
N LEU A 88 -13.95 -4.70 -4.95
CA LEU A 88 -13.18 -5.59 -5.83
C LEU A 88 -13.48 -7.06 -5.52
N SER A 89 -13.59 -7.42 -4.25
CA SER A 89 -13.91 -8.79 -3.85
C SER A 89 -15.28 -9.24 -4.33
N GLN A 90 -16.29 -8.38 -4.24
CA GLN A 90 -17.61 -8.71 -4.77
C GLN A 90 -17.59 -8.87 -6.29
N TYR A 91 -16.93 -7.95 -7.01
CA TYR A 91 -16.88 -8.00 -8.47
C TYR A 91 -16.09 -9.20 -9.01
N VAL A 92 -14.99 -9.57 -8.36
CA VAL A 92 -14.25 -10.80 -8.70
C VAL A 92 -15.08 -12.04 -8.41
N GLU A 93 -15.88 -12.04 -7.33
CA GLU A 93 -16.71 -13.18 -6.97
C GLU A 93 -17.82 -13.45 -8.00
N ILE A 94 -18.47 -12.39 -8.49
CA ILE A 94 -19.51 -12.46 -9.53
C ILE A 94 -18.96 -12.39 -10.96
N GLU A 95 -17.63 -12.44 -11.13
CA GLU A 95 -16.95 -12.41 -12.42
C GLU A 95 -17.29 -11.18 -13.29
N GLU A 96 -17.54 -10.03 -12.66
CA GLU A 96 -17.85 -8.78 -13.36
C GLU A 96 -16.56 -7.99 -13.62
N ARG A 97 -16.06 -8.14 -14.84
CA ARG A 97 -14.78 -7.59 -15.29
C ARG A 97 -14.69 -6.07 -15.23
N THR A 98 -15.72 -5.35 -15.65
CA THR A 98 -15.63 -3.90 -15.87
C THR A 98 -15.43 -3.17 -14.55
N SER A 99 -16.27 -3.47 -13.56
CA SER A 99 -16.23 -2.90 -12.23
C SER A 99 -15.03 -3.41 -11.45
N ALA A 100 -14.65 -4.69 -11.58
CA ALA A 100 -13.43 -5.21 -10.97
C ALA A 100 -12.18 -4.43 -11.45
N LEU A 101 -12.07 -4.14 -12.75
CA LEU A 101 -10.98 -3.33 -13.28
C LEU A 101 -11.05 -1.87 -12.85
N GLY A 102 -12.26 -1.32 -12.70
CA GLY A 102 -12.47 0.03 -12.15
C GLY A 102 -11.95 0.15 -10.72
N GLU A 103 -12.35 -0.75 -9.83
CA GLU A 103 -11.92 -0.78 -8.44
C GLU A 103 -10.43 -1.08 -8.29
N LEU A 104 -9.84 -1.94 -9.13
CA LEU A 104 -8.38 -2.11 -9.18
C LEU A 104 -7.65 -0.84 -9.61
N GLY A 105 -8.25 -0.07 -10.53
CA GLY A 105 -7.72 1.23 -10.95
C GLY A 105 -7.70 2.23 -9.79
N GLU A 106 -8.79 2.29 -9.03
CA GLU A 106 -8.88 3.10 -7.80
C GLU A 106 -7.85 2.65 -6.76
N PHE A 107 -7.78 1.34 -6.49
CA PHE A 107 -6.82 0.80 -5.53
C PHE A 107 -5.37 1.13 -5.92
N ARG A 108 -5.03 0.99 -7.21
CA ARG A 108 -3.71 1.37 -7.72
C ARG A 108 -3.40 2.84 -7.47
N LEU A 109 -4.35 3.73 -7.71
CA LEU A 109 -4.18 5.17 -7.54
C LEU A 109 -3.96 5.54 -6.07
N LEU A 110 -4.72 4.93 -5.15
CA LEU A 110 -4.54 5.12 -3.70
C LEU A 110 -3.13 4.71 -3.24
N ILE A 111 -2.65 3.54 -3.67
CA ILE A 111 -1.30 3.07 -3.32
C ILE A 111 -0.21 3.94 -3.95
N SER A 112 -0.37 4.37 -5.21
CA SER A 112 0.58 5.27 -5.85
C SER A 112 0.68 6.62 -5.13
N HIS A 113 -0.44 7.18 -4.67
CA HIS A 113 -0.42 8.41 -3.87
C HIS A 113 0.34 8.25 -2.56
N ILE A 114 0.18 7.12 -1.86
CA ILE A 114 0.94 6.85 -0.63
C ILE A 114 2.43 6.72 -0.93
N LYS A 115 2.80 6.01 -2.01
CA LYS A 115 4.19 5.90 -2.45
C LYS A 115 4.80 7.26 -2.76
N ASP A 116 4.07 8.11 -3.49
CA ASP A 116 4.56 9.44 -3.87
C ASP A 116 4.68 10.38 -2.65
N LYS A 117 3.72 10.35 -1.71
CA LYS A 117 3.82 11.06 -0.43
C LYS A 117 5.02 10.60 0.39
N GLY A 118 5.26 9.30 0.44
CA GLY A 118 6.37 8.70 1.19
C GLY A 118 7.73 9.00 0.56
N SER A 119 7.80 9.12 -0.76
CA SER A 119 9.06 9.38 -1.45
C SER A 119 9.69 10.70 -1.00
N LEU A 120 10.85 10.63 -0.34
CA LEU A 120 11.69 11.79 -0.04
C LEU A 120 12.31 12.31 -1.35
N LYS A 121 11.47 12.89 -2.21
CA LYS A 121 11.91 13.65 -3.39
C LYS A 121 12.31 15.03 -2.89
N LEU A 122 13.43 15.57 -3.37
CA LEU A 122 13.87 16.94 -3.08
C LEU A 122 12.78 17.99 -3.36
N VAL A 123 11.83 17.68 -4.25
CA VAL A 123 10.65 18.51 -4.57
C VAL A 123 9.68 18.67 -3.39
N ASN A 124 9.63 17.73 -2.44
CA ASN A 124 8.76 17.84 -1.25
C ASN A 124 9.41 18.63 -0.11
N VAL A 125 10.66 19.09 -0.26
CA VAL A 125 11.44 19.81 0.77
C VAL A 125 11.71 21.27 0.37
N LEU A 126 11.40 21.66 -0.87
CA LEU A 126 11.68 22.98 -1.45
C LEU A 126 10.39 23.73 -1.80
#